data_AF-A0A3G2R3S3-F1
#
_entry.id   AF-A0A3G2R3S3-F1
#
_cell.length_a   1.000
_cell.length_b   1.000
_cell.length_c   1.000
_cell.angle_alpha   90.00
_cell.angle_beta   90.00
_cell.angle_gamma   90.00
#
_symmetry.space_group_name_H-M   'P 1'
#
loop_
_entity.id
_entity.type
_entity.pdbx_description
1 polymer ?
#
loop_
_entity_poly.entity_id
_entity_poly.type
_entity_poly.pdbx_seq_one_letter_code
_entity_poly.pdbx_strand_id
1 'polypeptide(L)'
;MSSLLWILESVENDKFPYRLTIQKDGKEVLCLRVQNRWPGAGSQIFCLKESEDYSDPVEEIERVPIISLNRYGKRFSMVLNRPANKRCEFLFLKKKYKTKEGEYEQIFWRTQQGLKERKPRVKLTARGDARIHVLIDINEKYPWKFQECVVERKALPAGDYALLRDDGIAAVVERKTFENLRSNFNDIAILHQKLGELEAYAHSAMVVEANYSDFLNPKKLTVYTPTYAAKVLAELSALHPGTKIVFAGNRKLANEWTLRFFQAIESHERDALPDRVAEIAEEYGGPSPDFKGGIYYDIREYILDESRNEFISAELKDKFPDAPESTVKRVLQDLKKEGLITSMGRGRKSRWIKV
;
A
#
# COMPACT_ATOMS: atom_id res chain seq x y z
N MET A 1 -9.79 -2.56 15.59
CA MET A 1 -8.86 -1.55 15.06
C MET A 1 -7.46 -2.11 15.20
N SER A 2 -6.77 -2.40 14.09
CA SER A 2 -5.40 -2.90 14.18
C SER A 2 -4.44 -1.74 14.42
N SER A 3 -3.76 -1.65 15.56
CA SER A 3 -2.82 -0.57 15.86
C SER A 3 -1.43 -0.91 15.30
N LEU A 4 -1.03 -0.22 14.22
CA LEU A 4 0.31 -0.33 13.66
C LEU A 4 1.18 0.82 14.17
N LEU A 5 2.26 0.49 14.87
CA LEU A 5 3.12 1.45 15.53
C LEU A 5 4.58 1.30 15.10
N TRP A 6 5.23 2.44 14.93
CA TRP A 6 6.67 2.62 14.81
C TRP A 6 7.19 3.10 16.17
N ILE A 7 8.12 2.38 16.76
CA ILE A 7 8.71 2.72 18.06
C ILE A 7 10.23 2.73 17.91
N LEU A 8 10.86 3.84 18.24
CA LEU A 8 12.30 4.02 18.25
C LEU A 8 12.77 4.27 19.67
N GLU A 9 13.73 3.47 20.13
CA GLU A 9 14.25 3.48 21.49
C GLU A 9 15.78 3.65 21.47
N SER A 10 16.34 4.25 22.51
CA SER A 10 17.79 4.25 22.76
C SER A 10 18.22 2.97 23.45
N VAL A 11 19.44 2.53 23.19
CA VAL A 11 20.03 1.32 23.76
C VAL A 11 21.51 1.53 24.04
N GLU A 12 22.04 0.85 25.07
CA GLU A 12 23.46 0.88 25.39
C GLU A 12 24.26 0.04 24.39
N ASN A 13 24.59 0.63 23.25
CA ASN A 13 25.44 0.02 22.23
C ASN A 13 26.12 1.09 21.36
N ASP A 14 27.45 1.09 21.32
CA ASP A 14 28.22 2.11 20.58
C ASP A 14 28.00 2.06 19.06
N LYS A 15 27.77 0.87 18.50
CA LYS A 15 27.66 0.67 17.04
C LYS A 15 26.24 0.85 16.52
N PHE A 16 25.26 0.45 17.31
CA PHE A 16 23.83 0.54 17.00
C PHE A 16 23.07 1.10 18.21
N PRO A 17 23.18 2.41 18.46
CA PRO A 17 22.64 3.06 19.66
C PRO A 17 21.11 3.18 19.69
N TYR A 18 20.43 2.66 18.66
CA TYR A 18 18.98 2.71 18.55
C TYR A 18 18.39 1.35 18.23
N ARG A 19 17.24 1.06 18.86
CA ARG A 19 16.36 -0.07 18.58
C ARG A 19 15.11 0.46 17.90
N LEU A 20 14.74 -0.15 16.79
CA LEU A 20 13.57 0.20 16.02
C LEU A 20 12.62 -0.99 15.97
N THR A 21 11.41 -0.79 16.49
CA THR A 21 10.37 -1.81 16.59
C THR A 21 9.15 -1.39 15.79
N ILE A 22 8.67 -2.31 14.96
CA ILE A 22 7.37 -2.22 14.30
C ILE A 22 6.44 -3.16 15.03
N GLN A 23 5.35 -2.62 15.56
CA GLN A 23 4.38 -3.35 16.37
C GLN A 23 3.02 -3.34 15.68
N LYS A 24 2.31 -4.46 15.75
CA LYS A 24 0.91 -4.59 15.35
C LYS A 24 0.12 -5.19 16.50
N ASP A 25 -0.88 -4.48 17.00
CA ASP A 25 -1.78 -5.00 18.05
C ASP A 25 -1.04 -5.52 19.28
N GLY A 26 -0.01 -4.79 19.71
CA GLY A 26 0.82 -5.18 20.84
C GLY A 26 1.91 -6.21 20.51
N LYS A 27 1.86 -6.87 19.34
CA LYS A 27 2.84 -7.88 18.92
C LYS A 27 3.95 -7.28 18.07
N GLU A 28 5.19 -7.70 18.33
CA GLU A 28 6.34 -7.31 17.53
C GLU A 28 6.30 -7.97 16.15
N VAL A 29 6.38 -7.15 15.10
CA VAL A 29 6.42 -7.59 13.69
C VAL A 29 7.85 -7.60 13.17
N LEU A 30 8.63 -6.57 13.51
CA LEU A 30 10.01 -6.43 13.10
C LEU A 30 10.76 -5.60 14.13
N CYS A 31 11.89 -6.10 14.61
CA CYS A 31 12.80 -5.35 15.46
C CYS A 31 14.21 -5.31 14.84
N LEU A 32 14.75 -4.09 14.77
CA LEU A 32 16.02 -3.79 14.13
C LEU A 32 16.90 -2.90 15.01
N ARG A 33 18.18 -3.23 15.10
CA ARG A 33 19.21 -2.32 15.62
C ARG A 33 19.72 -1.42 14.49
N VAL A 34 19.76 -0.11 14.75
CA VAL A 34 20.07 0.92 13.74
C VAL A 34 21.05 1.96 14.27
N GLN A 35 21.86 2.51 13.37
CA GLN A 35 22.95 3.44 13.74
C GLN A 35 22.48 4.88 13.96
N ASN A 36 21.33 5.24 13.40
CA ASN A 36 20.78 6.59 13.44
C ASN A 36 19.25 6.54 13.50
N ARG A 37 18.64 7.62 14.01
CA ARG A 37 17.18 7.75 14.17
C ARG A 37 16.41 7.88 12.84
N TRP A 38 17.12 8.24 11.77
CA TRP A 38 16.59 8.33 10.41
C TRP A 38 17.77 8.36 9.41
N PRO A 39 17.70 7.69 8.25
CA PRO A 39 18.75 7.80 7.24
C PRO A 39 18.87 9.23 6.73
N GLY A 40 20.09 9.79 6.79
CA GLY A 40 20.40 11.11 6.26
C GLY A 40 20.26 11.19 4.74
N ALA A 41 20.26 12.41 4.19
CA ALA A 41 20.23 12.66 2.76
C ALA A 41 21.29 11.81 2.02
N GLY A 42 20.89 11.14 0.93
CA GLY A 42 21.77 10.34 0.09
C GLY A 42 22.28 9.03 0.69
N SER A 43 21.94 8.74 1.95
CA SER A 43 22.45 7.58 2.68
C SER A 43 21.38 6.51 2.91
N GLN A 44 21.84 5.33 3.30
CA GLN A 44 21.02 4.25 3.82
C GLN A 44 21.67 3.75 5.11
N ILE A 45 20.88 3.30 6.07
CA ILE A 45 21.40 2.73 7.32
C ILE A 45 21.42 1.21 7.18
N PHE A 46 22.54 0.59 7.51
CA PHE A 46 22.58 -0.86 7.69
C PHE A 46 21.91 -1.21 9.01
N CYS A 47 21.06 -2.24 8.99
CA CYS A 47 20.29 -2.69 10.15
C CYS A 47 20.70 -4.11 10.50
N LEU A 48 20.77 -4.39 11.79
CA LEU A 48 20.83 -5.76 12.30
C LEU A 48 19.45 -6.18 12.76
N LYS A 49 19.07 -7.41 12.46
CA LYS A 49 17.87 -8.01 13.02
C LYS A 49 18.13 -8.32 14.48
N GLU A 50 17.20 -7.96 15.35
CA GLU A 50 17.30 -8.25 16.77
C GLU A 50 17.19 -9.77 17.02
N SER A 51 18.02 -10.30 17.93
CA SER A 51 17.97 -11.68 18.44
C SER A 51 17.97 -11.68 19.98
N GLU A 52 17.78 -12.83 20.63
CA GLU A 52 17.51 -12.93 22.08
C GLU A 52 18.60 -12.37 23.02
N ASP A 53 19.82 -12.08 22.52
CA ASP A 53 21.00 -11.70 23.33
C ASP A 53 21.34 -10.19 23.34
N TYR A 54 20.38 -9.27 23.30
CA TYR A 54 20.66 -7.82 23.27
C TYR A 54 20.15 -7.04 24.48
N SER A 55 20.84 -5.92 24.77
CA SER A 55 20.54 -5.02 25.89
C SER A 55 19.14 -4.43 25.81
N ASP A 56 18.48 -4.34 26.97
CA ASP A 56 17.16 -3.73 27.10
C ASP A 56 17.16 -2.26 26.66
N PRO A 57 16.04 -1.76 26.11
CA PRO A 57 15.87 -0.35 25.78
C PRO A 57 15.98 0.53 27.02
N VAL A 58 16.66 1.67 26.87
CA VAL A 58 16.88 2.65 27.94
C VAL A 58 15.77 3.69 27.96
N GLU A 59 15.44 4.26 26.80
CA GLU A 59 14.45 5.34 26.66
C GLU A 59 13.71 5.23 25.33
N GLU A 60 12.39 5.41 25.35
CA GLU A 60 11.59 5.59 24.14
C GLU A 60 11.79 7.01 23.58
N ILE A 61 12.36 7.11 22.37
CA ILE A 61 12.64 8.37 21.69
C ILE A 61 11.45 8.83 20.86
N GLU A 62 10.80 7.89 20.17
CA GLU A 62 9.73 8.20 19.23
C GLU A 62 8.73 7.05 19.12
N ARG A 63 7.44 7.40 19.17
CA ARG A 63 6.32 6.51 18.86
C ARG A 63 5.39 7.18 17.86
N VAL A 64 5.17 6.53 16.72
CA VAL A 64 4.42 7.09 15.59
C VAL A 64 3.51 6.03 14.98
N PRO A 65 2.22 6.33 14.75
CA PRO A 65 1.34 5.44 13.99
C PRO A 65 1.83 5.23 12.56
N ILE A 66 1.67 4.01 12.04
CA ILE A 66 1.98 3.68 10.64
C ILE A 66 0.68 3.75 9.83
N ILE A 67 0.66 4.61 8.82
CA ILE A 67 -0.47 4.78 7.89
C ILE A 67 -0.56 3.59 6.94
N SER A 68 0.59 3.14 6.46
CA SER A 68 0.67 2.10 5.44
C SER A 68 1.91 1.27 5.69
N LEU A 69 1.74 -0.05 5.69
CA LEU A 69 2.81 -1.03 5.82
C LEU A 69 2.59 -2.09 4.74
N ASN A 70 3.52 -2.20 3.80
CA ASN A 70 3.37 -3.09 2.64
C ASN A 70 4.69 -3.82 2.34
N ARG A 71 4.59 -5.11 2.02
CA ARG A 71 5.72 -5.88 1.51
C ARG A 71 5.70 -5.90 -0.01
N TYR A 72 6.86 -5.65 -0.63
CA TYR A 72 7.08 -5.74 -2.06
C TYR A 72 8.32 -6.60 -2.32
N GLY A 73 8.13 -7.92 -2.36
CA GLY A 73 9.22 -8.91 -2.46
C GLY A 73 10.22 -8.76 -1.32
N LYS A 74 11.46 -8.37 -1.64
CA LYS A 74 12.56 -8.09 -0.69
C LYS A 74 12.44 -6.75 0.05
N ARG A 75 11.43 -5.92 -0.22
CA ARG A 75 11.26 -4.59 0.37
C ARG A 75 10.09 -4.58 1.34
N PHE A 76 10.28 -3.94 2.48
CA PHE A 76 9.23 -3.68 3.45
C PHE A 76 9.01 -2.16 3.55
N SER A 77 8.02 -1.67 2.82
CA SER A 77 7.75 -0.24 2.63
C SER A 77 6.74 0.25 3.66
N MET A 78 6.93 1.47 4.16
CA MET A 78 5.99 2.07 5.08
C MET A 78 5.86 3.58 4.95
N VAL A 79 4.70 4.06 5.40
CA VAL A 79 4.37 5.47 5.55
C VAL A 79 3.99 5.75 6.99
N LEU A 80 4.77 6.58 7.66
CA LEU A 80 4.56 7.02 9.04
C LEU A 80 3.58 8.20 9.10
N ASN A 81 2.81 8.29 10.17
CA ASN A 81 1.84 9.37 10.42
C ASN A 81 2.53 10.63 10.97
N ARG A 82 3.39 11.24 10.16
CA ARG A 82 4.12 12.47 10.50
C ARG A 82 4.38 13.34 9.26
N PRO A 83 4.68 14.64 9.41
CA PRO A 83 4.75 15.54 8.26
C PRO A 83 6.01 15.41 7.41
N ALA A 84 7.16 15.26 8.05
CA ALA A 84 8.47 15.07 7.41
C ALA A 84 8.99 13.67 7.69
N ASN A 85 9.96 13.20 6.90
CA ASN A 85 10.60 11.89 7.13
C ASN A 85 9.58 10.75 7.25
N LYS A 86 8.54 10.76 6.41
CA LYS A 86 7.40 9.87 6.59
C LYS A 86 7.41 8.62 5.71
N ARG A 87 8.28 8.56 4.69
CA ARG A 87 8.31 7.45 3.73
C ARG A 87 9.67 6.77 3.75
N CYS A 88 9.68 5.50 4.10
CA CYS A 88 10.89 4.67 4.11
C CYS A 88 10.58 3.23 3.74
N GLU A 89 11.63 2.45 3.51
CA GLU A 89 11.54 1.02 3.33
C GLU A 89 12.77 0.32 3.93
N PHE A 90 12.59 -0.92 4.36
CA PHE A 90 13.67 -1.84 4.70
C PHE A 90 13.87 -2.81 3.54
N LEU A 91 15.08 -2.82 2.97
CA LEU A 91 15.50 -3.75 1.93
C LEU A 91 16.22 -4.93 2.58
N PHE A 92 15.67 -6.12 2.41
CA PHE A 92 16.24 -7.38 2.86
C PHE A 92 16.99 -8.03 1.70
N LEU A 93 18.24 -8.42 1.91
CA LEU A 93 19.09 -9.07 0.90
C LEU A 93 19.72 -10.32 1.51
N LYS A 94 19.62 -11.46 0.83
CA LYS A 94 20.44 -12.64 1.16
C LYS A 94 21.75 -12.59 0.36
N LYS A 95 22.87 -12.84 1.04
CA LYS A 95 24.21 -12.95 0.44
C LYS A 95 24.85 -14.25 0.86
N LYS A 96 25.54 -14.91 -0.07
CA LYS A 96 26.38 -16.07 0.25
C LYS A 96 27.58 -15.63 1.08
N TYR A 97 27.93 -16.42 2.09
CA TYR A 97 29.21 -16.22 2.77
C TYR A 97 30.35 -16.46 1.78
N LYS A 98 31.41 -15.64 1.87
CA LYS A 98 32.59 -15.81 1.00
C LYS A 98 33.48 -16.97 1.42
N THR A 99 33.42 -17.35 2.69
CA THR A 99 34.40 -18.23 3.35
C THR A 99 33.81 -19.50 3.94
N LYS A 100 32.48 -19.64 3.97
CA LYS A 100 31.78 -20.82 4.47
C LYS A 100 30.55 -21.10 3.64
N GLU A 101 30.05 -22.33 3.67
CA GLU A 101 28.75 -22.63 3.09
C GLU A 101 27.64 -21.93 3.89
N GLY A 102 26.59 -21.51 3.17
CA GLY A 102 25.43 -20.82 3.72
C GLY A 102 25.26 -19.38 3.22
N GLU A 103 24.19 -18.75 3.70
CA GLU A 103 23.81 -17.38 3.36
C GLU A 103 23.59 -16.55 4.62
N TYR A 104 23.75 -15.24 4.51
CA TYR A 104 23.44 -14.27 5.56
C TYR A 104 22.55 -13.15 5.04
N GLU A 105 21.72 -12.63 5.93
CA GLU A 105 20.83 -11.52 5.62
C GLU A 105 21.52 -10.17 5.85
N GLN A 106 21.28 -9.23 4.95
CA GLN A 106 21.60 -7.81 5.13
C GLN A 106 20.32 -7.00 4.99
N ILE A 107 20.06 -6.14 5.98
CA ILE A 107 18.91 -5.26 6.00
C ILE A 107 19.40 -3.83 5.83
N PHE A 108 18.78 -3.07 4.92
CA PHE A 108 19.09 -1.66 4.70
C PHE A 108 17.84 -0.80 4.83
N TRP A 109 17.87 0.17 5.73
CA TRP A 109 16.85 1.20 5.86
C TRP A 109 17.12 2.33 4.86
N ARG A 110 16.14 2.58 3.98
CA ARG A 110 16.21 3.57 2.92
C ARG A 110 15.04 4.55 3.03
N THR A 111 15.28 5.79 2.63
CA THR A 111 14.26 6.86 2.63
C THR A 111 13.92 7.27 1.20
N GLN A 112 12.77 7.92 1.03
CA GLN A 112 12.40 8.50 -0.28
C GLN A 112 13.50 9.42 -0.85
N GLN A 113 14.13 10.23 0.01
CA GLN A 113 15.21 11.13 -0.40
C GLN A 113 16.47 10.34 -0.81
N GLY A 114 16.91 9.38 0.01
CA GLY A 114 18.07 8.55 -0.32
C GLY A 114 17.91 7.76 -1.63
N LEU A 115 16.69 7.28 -1.93
CA LEU A 115 16.39 6.62 -3.19
C LEU A 115 16.46 7.57 -4.39
N LYS A 116 15.94 8.79 -4.26
CA LYS A 116 15.99 9.80 -5.33
C LYS A 116 17.41 10.21 -5.70
N GLU A 117 18.26 10.39 -4.70
CA GLU A 117 19.63 10.85 -4.90
C GLU A 117 20.53 9.74 -5.43
N ARG A 118 20.41 8.52 -4.88
CA ARG A 118 21.23 7.37 -5.29
C ARG A 118 20.82 6.81 -6.66
N LYS A 119 19.60 7.07 -7.12
CA LYS A 119 19.01 6.52 -8.37
C LYS A 119 19.38 5.05 -8.58
N PRO A 120 19.10 4.16 -7.61
CA PRO A 120 19.43 2.75 -7.76
C PRO A 120 18.82 2.23 -9.06
N ARG A 121 19.57 1.46 -9.86
CA ARG A 121 19.06 0.86 -11.09
C ARG A 121 17.84 0.02 -10.75
N VAL A 122 16.65 0.58 -10.96
CA VAL A 122 15.40 -0.11 -10.72
C VAL A 122 15.34 -1.25 -11.73
N LYS A 123 15.54 -2.49 -11.26
CA LYS A 123 15.12 -3.64 -12.05
C LYS A 123 13.60 -3.59 -12.06
N LEU A 124 13.02 -3.28 -13.21
CA LEU A 124 11.63 -3.65 -13.50
C LEU A 124 11.50 -5.13 -13.15
N THR A 125 10.67 -5.45 -12.16
CA THR A 125 10.46 -6.82 -11.67
C THR A 125 9.77 -7.65 -12.76
N ALA A 126 8.83 -7.04 -13.49
CA ALA A 126 8.22 -7.59 -14.70
C ALA A 126 9.18 -7.63 -15.92
N ARG A 127 10.39 -8.17 -15.77
CA ARG A 127 11.20 -8.62 -16.91
C ARG A 127 10.54 -9.89 -17.42
N GLY A 128 9.86 -9.77 -18.56
CA GLY A 128 8.94 -10.75 -19.12
C GLY A 128 9.53 -12.07 -19.62
N ASP A 129 10.39 -12.70 -18.82
CA ASP A 129 11.04 -13.98 -19.09
C ASP A 129 10.59 -15.08 -18.09
N ALA A 130 9.66 -14.75 -17.18
CA ALA A 130 9.00 -15.76 -16.38
C ALA A 130 8.05 -16.54 -17.28
N ARG A 131 8.35 -17.82 -17.55
CA ARG A 131 7.36 -18.77 -18.08
C ARG A 131 6.22 -18.84 -17.07
N ILE A 132 5.14 -18.12 -17.36
CA ILE A 132 3.90 -18.13 -16.58
C ILE A 132 2.95 -19.17 -17.14
N HIS A 133 2.11 -19.72 -16.27
CA HIS A 133 1.03 -20.62 -16.67
C HIS A 133 -0.28 -19.85 -16.71
N VAL A 134 -0.82 -19.64 -17.90
CA VAL A 134 -2.08 -18.93 -18.14
C VAL A 134 -3.19 -19.93 -18.43
N LEU A 135 -4.24 -19.88 -17.62
CA LEU A 135 -5.49 -20.57 -17.91
C LEU A 135 -6.40 -19.66 -18.71
N ILE A 136 -7.09 -20.25 -19.68
CA ILE A 136 -8.10 -19.57 -20.50
C ILE A 136 -9.42 -20.30 -20.31
N ASP A 137 -10.49 -19.56 -20.02
CA ASP A 137 -11.81 -20.17 -19.87
C ASP A 137 -12.23 -20.92 -21.15
N ILE A 138 -12.88 -22.06 -20.99
CA ILE A 138 -13.34 -22.88 -22.11
C ILE A 138 -14.46 -22.20 -22.91
N ASN A 139 -15.24 -21.32 -22.28
CA ASN A 139 -16.34 -20.61 -22.92
C ASN A 139 -15.87 -19.35 -23.66
N GLU A 140 -14.62 -18.92 -23.46
CA GLU A 140 -14.08 -17.76 -24.16
C GLU A 140 -13.84 -18.09 -25.65
N LYS A 141 -14.79 -17.71 -26.50
CA LYS A 141 -14.81 -18.10 -27.92
C LYS A 141 -13.63 -17.55 -28.71
N TYR A 142 -13.19 -16.33 -28.36
CA TYR A 142 -12.14 -15.61 -29.08
C TYR A 142 -11.02 -15.22 -28.13
N PRO A 143 -10.24 -16.20 -27.64
CA PRO A 143 -9.26 -15.94 -26.60
C PRO A 143 -8.08 -15.11 -27.09
N TRP A 144 -7.52 -14.32 -26.20
CA TRP A 144 -6.21 -13.70 -26.34
C TRP A 144 -5.12 -14.75 -26.51
N LYS A 145 -3.98 -14.34 -27.08
CA LYS A 145 -2.84 -15.21 -27.33
C LYS A 145 -1.67 -14.77 -26.47
N PHE A 146 -1.17 -15.67 -25.63
CA PHE A 146 -0.01 -15.42 -24.78
C PHE A 146 1.19 -16.16 -25.36
N GLN A 147 2.09 -15.42 -26.01
CA GLN A 147 3.33 -15.97 -26.53
C GLN A 147 4.31 -16.25 -25.38
N GLU A 148 5.16 -17.26 -25.56
CA GLU A 148 6.21 -17.63 -24.59
C GLU A 148 5.68 -17.98 -23.17
N CYS A 149 4.39 -18.35 -23.09
CA CYS A 149 3.71 -18.78 -21.87
C CYS A 149 3.24 -20.24 -22.02
N VAL A 150 3.08 -20.93 -20.89
CA VAL A 150 2.31 -22.18 -20.86
C VAL A 150 0.84 -21.79 -20.84
N VAL A 151 0.05 -22.34 -21.76
CA VAL A 151 -1.37 -22.00 -21.89
C VAL A 151 -2.21 -23.27 -21.83
N GLU A 152 -3.20 -23.28 -20.95
CA GLU A 152 -4.16 -24.38 -20.80
C GLU A 152 -5.59 -23.82 -20.90
N ARG A 153 -6.51 -24.57 -21.53
CA ARG A 153 -7.94 -24.23 -21.52
C ARG A 153 -8.65 -25.04 -20.45
N LYS A 154 -9.32 -24.37 -19.53
CA LYS A 154 -10.00 -25.00 -18.39
C LYS A 154 -11.23 -24.18 -18.00
N ALA A 155 -12.28 -24.83 -17.49
CA ALA A 155 -13.41 -24.10 -16.92
C ALA A 155 -12.91 -23.30 -15.70
N LEU A 156 -13.00 -21.98 -15.78
CA LEU A 156 -12.59 -21.10 -14.70
C LEU A 156 -13.77 -20.83 -13.75
N PRO A 157 -13.50 -20.74 -12.44
CA PRO A 157 -14.52 -20.34 -11.47
C PRO A 157 -14.95 -18.88 -11.63
N ALA A 158 -14.06 -18.00 -12.11
CA ALA A 158 -14.35 -16.61 -12.40
C ALA A 158 -13.36 -16.06 -13.43
N GLY A 159 -13.80 -15.05 -14.20
CA GLY A 159 -12.98 -14.41 -15.23
C GLY A 159 -12.80 -15.25 -16.49
N ASP A 160 -12.20 -14.64 -17.51
CA ASP A 160 -11.91 -15.28 -18.79
C ASP A 160 -10.46 -15.83 -18.84
N TYR A 161 -9.58 -15.30 -18.00
CA TYR A 161 -8.16 -15.66 -17.93
C TYR A 161 -7.72 -15.75 -16.47
N ALA A 162 -6.82 -16.68 -16.17
CA ALA A 162 -6.21 -16.78 -14.84
C ALA A 162 -4.72 -17.07 -14.89
N LEU A 163 -3.98 -16.60 -13.90
CA LEU A 163 -2.59 -17.00 -13.63
C LEU A 163 -2.61 -18.18 -12.66
N LEU A 164 -2.10 -19.33 -13.10
CA LEU A 164 -1.98 -20.53 -12.29
C LEU A 164 -0.56 -20.66 -11.71
N ARG A 165 -0.50 -21.02 -10.44
CA ARG A 165 0.69 -21.40 -9.68
C ARG A 165 0.47 -22.77 -9.02
N ASP A 166 1.49 -23.29 -8.36
CA ASP A 166 1.44 -24.59 -7.67
C ASP A 166 0.41 -24.61 -6.53
N ASP A 167 0.13 -23.46 -5.92
CA ASP A 167 -0.83 -23.25 -4.83
C ASP A 167 -2.24 -22.85 -5.32
N GLY A 168 -2.45 -22.68 -6.62
CA GLY A 168 -3.74 -22.39 -7.23
C GLY A 168 -3.78 -21.12 -8.08
N ILE A 169 -4.96 -20.50 -8.17
CA ILE A 169 -5.17 -19.30 -8.99
C ILE A 169 -4.64 -18.08 -8.23
N ALA A 170 -3.56 -17.48 -8.74
CA ALA A 170 -2.96 -16.29 -8.16
C ALA A 170 -3.61 -14.99 -8.65
N ALA A 171 -4.19 -15.00 -9.85
CA ALA A 171 -4.84 -13.83 -10.43
C ALA A 171 -5.91 -14.21 -11.44
N VAL A 172 -6.93 -13.36 -11.60
CA VAL A 172 -8.00 -13.51 -12.58
C VAL A 172 -8.21 -12.23 -13.38
N VAL A 173 -8.56 -12.37 -14.65
CA VAL A 173 -8.88 -11.25 -15.55
C VAL A 173 -10.16 -11.55 -16.33
N GLU A 174 -11.13 -10.65 -16.20
CA GLU A 174 -12.33 -10.59 -17.03
C GLU A 174 -12.06 -9.72 -18.26
N ARG A 175 -12.30 -10.26 -19.45
CA ARG A 175 -12.21 -9.51 -20.69
C ARG A 175 -13.56 -8.86 -20.99
N LYS A 176 -13.51 -7.58 -21.39
CA LYS A 176 -14.72 -6.85 -21.80
C LYS A 176 -14.50 -6.06 -23.08
N THR A 177 -15.38 -6.22 -24.05
CA THR A 177 -15.41 -5.34 -25.22
C THR A 177 -16.18 -4.06 -24.89
N PHE A 178 -16.04 -3.04 -25.74
CA PHE A 178 -16.84 -1.81 -25.65
C PHE A 178 -18.34 -2.12 -25.66
N GLU A 179 -18.77 -2.94 -26.62
CA GLU A 179 -20.16 -3.27 -26.85
C GLU A 179 -20.76 -4.05 -25.69
N ASN A 180 -20.01 -5.00 -25.14
CA ASN A 180 -20.45 -5.81 -24.01
C ASN A 180 -20.57 -4.96 -22.74
N LEU A 181 -19.58 -4.12 -22.43
CA LEU A 181 -19.65 -3.25 -21.25
C LEU A 181 -20.81 -2.25 -21.39
N ARG A 182 -20.95 -1.64 -22.56
CA ARG A 182 -22.08 -0.73 -22.86
C ARG A 182 -23.42 -1.45 -22.71
N SER A 183 -23.54 -2.71 -23.15
CA SER A 183 -24.75 -3.51 -22.95
C SER A 183 -25.01 -3.78 -21.47
N ASN A 184 -23.97 -4.02 -20.67
CA ASN A 184 -24.10 -4.28 -19.24
C ASN A 184 -24.56 -3.05 -18.43
N PHE A 185 -24.57 -1.85 -19.00
CA PHE A 185 -25.14 -0.68 -18.32
C PHE A 185 -26.66 -0.80 -18.08
N ASN A 186 -27.38 -1.62 -18.86
CA ASN A 186 -28.80 -1.93 -18.60
C ASN A 186 -28.95 -2.82 -17.37
N ASP A 187 -28.01 -3.74 -17.17
CA ASP A 187 -28.03 -4.77 -16.13
C ASP A 187 -26.91 -4.53 -15.10
N ILE A 188 -26.78 -3.29 -14.65
CA ILE A 188 -25.65 -2.87 -13.79
C ILE A 188 -25.57 -3.71 -12.51
N ALA A 189 -26.71 -4.12 -11.94
CA ALA A 189 -26.75 -4.98 -10.75
C ALA A 189 -26.06 -6.33 -10.99
N ILE A 190 -26.23 -6.93 -12.17
CA ILE A 190 -25.55 -8.18 -12.54
C ILE A 190 -24.05 -7.93 -12.71
N LEU A 191 -23.68 -6.79 -13.29
CA LEU A 191 -22.27 -6.39 -13.40
C LEU A 191 -21.63 -6.23 -12.01
N HIS A 192 -22.34 -5.65 -11.04
CA HIS A 192 -21.85 -5.59 -9.65
C HIS A 192 -21.62 -6.98 -9.05
N GLN A 193 -22.54 -7.93 -9.27
CA GLN A 193 -22.36 -9.30 -8.77
C GLN A 193 -21.12 -9.97 -9.38
N LYS A 194 -20.90 -9.82 -10.70
CA LYS A 194 -19.71 -10.36 -11.38
C LYS A 194 -18.41 -9.73 -10.89
N LEU A 195 -18.39 -8.43 -10.68
CA LEU A 195 -17.22 -7.75 -10.12
C LEU A 195 -16.97 -8.21 -8.69
N GLY A 196 -18.00 -8.38 -7.86
CA GLY A 196 -17.86 -8.92 -6.51
C GLY A 196 -17.29 -10.34 -6.48
N GLU A 197 -17.63 -11.19 -7.45
CA GLU A 197 -17.02 -12.51 -7.61
C GLU A 197 -15.53 -12.42 -7.97
N LEU A 198 -15.13 -11.48 -8.84
CA LEU A 198 -13.73 -11.22 -9.16
C LEU A 198 -12.94 -10.65 -7.97
N GLU A 199 -13.56 -9.84 -7.12
CA GLU A 199 -12.93 -9.26 -5.93
C GLU A 199 -12.53 -10.30 -4.87
N ALA A 200 -13.12 -11.50 -4.91
CA ALA A 200 -12.73 -12.60 -4.04
C ALA A 200 -11.30 -13.08 -4.27
N TYR A 201 -10.68 -12.75 -5.41
CA TYR A 201 -9.32 -13.12 -5.76
C TYR A 201 -8.34 -12.00 -5.40
N ALA A 202 -7.18 -12.38 -4.83
CA ALA A 202 -6.14 -11.45 -4.38
C ALA A 202 -5.70 -10.44 -5.47
N HIS A 203 -5.69 -10.90 -6.73
CA HIS A 203 -5.37 -10.07 -7.88
C HIS A 203 -6.41 -10.23 -8.97
N SER A 204 -7.32 -9.27 -9.06
CA SER A 204 -8.35 -9.27 -10.09
C SER A 204 -8.36 -7.99 -10.93
N ALA A 205 -8.77 -8.15 -12.19
CA ALA A 205 -9.01 -7.03 -13.10
C ALA A 205 -10.14 -7.32 -14.10
N MET A 206 -10.91 -6.28 -14.44
CA MET A 206 -11.71 -6.23 -15.66
C MET A 206 -10.98 -5.36 -16.68
N VAL A 207 -10.58 -5.95 -17.80
CA VAL A 207 -9.81 -5.28 -18.85
C VAL A 207 -10.72 -5.04 -20.05
N VAL A 208 -10.97 -3.75 -20.30
CA VAL A 208 -11.86 -3.24 -21.32
C VAL A 208 -11.09 -2.92 -22.59
N GLU A 209 -11.49 -3.51 -23.72
CA GLU A 209 -10.91 -3.30 -25.05
C GLU A 209 -11.39 -1.99 -25.71
N ALA A 210 -11.38 -0.90 -24.94
CA ALA A 210 -11.73 0.44 -25.39
C ALA A 210 -11.03 1.50 -24.55
N ASN A 211 -10.98 2.74 -25.05
CA ASN A 211 -10.51 3.87 -24.26
C ASN A 211 -11.63 4.37 -23.36
N TYR A 212 -11.30 4.93 -22.21
CA TYR A 212 -12.29 5.60 -21.35
C TYR A 212 -13.06 6.69 -22.10
N SER A 213 -12.37 7.46 -22.96
CA SER A 213 -12.96 8.50 -23.79
C SER A 213 -14.03 7.99 -24.77
N ASP A 214 -14.01 6.70 -25.12
CA ASP A 214 -15.01 6.11 -26.00
C ASP A 214 -16.39 6.07 -25.34
N PHE A 215 -16.44 5.89 -24.01
CA PHE A 215 -17.64 5.97 -23.19
C PHE A 215 -18.10 7.40 -22.90
N LEU A 216 -17.35 8.40 -23.38
CA LEU A 216 -17.73 9.82 -23.28
C LEU A 216 -18.07 10.42 -24.65
N ASN A 217 -18.01 9.62 -25.71
CA ASN A 217 -18.22 10.09 -27.07
C ASN A 217 -19.69 9.86 -27.50
N PRO A 218 -20.50 10.91 -27.71
CA PRO A 218 -21.89 10.78 -28.15
C PRO A 218 -22.05 10.01 -29.46
N LYS A 219 -21.04 10.04 -30.34
CA LYS A 219 -21.09 9.30 -31.63
C LYS A 219 -20.96 7.79 -31.44
N LYS A 220 -20.34 7.34 -30.34
CA LYS A 220 -20.16 5.92 -30.00
C LYS A 220 -21.27 5.42 -29.08
N LEU A 221 -21.84 6.31 -28.26
CA LEU A 221 -22.95 5.99 -27.38
C LEU A 221 -24.29 6.31 -28.03
N THR A 222 -24.87 5.32 -28.71
CA THR A 222 -26.18 5.50 -29.38
C THR A 222 -27.38 5.41 -28.43
N VAL A 223 -27.22 4.78 -27.26
CA VAL A 223 -28.32 4.48 -26.32
C VAL A 223 -28.24 5.31 -25.05
N TYR A 224 -27.03 5.61 -24.58
CA TYR A 224 -26.79 6.28 -23.31
C TYR A 224 -26.16 7.64 -23.51
N THR A 225 -26.40 8.55 -22.59
CA THR A 225 -25.67 9.82 -22.56
C THR A 225 -24.25 9.59 -22.02
N PRO A 226 -23.26 10.38 -22.48
CA PRO A 226 -21.91 10.39 -21.88
C PRO A 226 -21.92 10.60 -20.36
N THR A 227 -22.83 11.43 -19.85
CA THR A 227 -22.97 11.70 -18.42
C THR A 227 -23.41 10.46 -17.65
N TYR A 228 -24.38 9.70 -18.18
CA TYR A 228 -24.80 8.45 -17.54
C TYR A 228 -23.67 7.41 -17.54
N ALA A 229 -23.00 7.23 -18.68
CA ALA A 229 -21.85 6.32 -18.79
C ALA A 229 -20.73 6.69 -17.81
N ALA A 230 -20.39 7.97 -17.67
CA ALA A 230 -19.39 8.43 -16.72
C ALA A 230 -19.76 8.09 -15.26
N LYS A 231 -21.04 8.27 -14.89
CA LYS A 231 -21.54 7.93 -13.54
C LYS A 231 -21.42 6.43 -13.27
N VAL A 232 -21.87 5.60 -14.22
CA VAL A 232 -21.78 4.13 -14.10
C VAL A 232 -20.33 3.69 -13.93
N LEU A 233 -19.41 4.17 -14.78
CA LEU A 233 -18.00 3.77 -14.69
C LEU A 233 -17.35 4.22 -13.37
N ALA A 234 -17.73 5.40 -12.86
CA ALA A 234 -17.27 5.89 -11.57
C ALA A 234 -17.82 5.04 -10.41
N GLU A 235 -19.11 4.68 -10.46
CA GLU A 235 -19.77 3.82 -9.48
C GLU A 235 -19.12 2.43 -9.43
N LEU A 236 -18.87 1.80 -10.59
CA LEU A 236 -18.17 0.52 -10.64
C LEU A 236 -16.78 0.60 -9.99
N SER A 237 -16.02 1.66 -10.27
CA SER A 237 -14.68 1.84 -9.70
C SER A 237 -14.70 2.14 -8.19
N ALA A 238 -15.73 2.84 -7.70
CA ALA A 238 -15.86 3.20 -6.30
C ALA A 238 -16.40 2.06 -5.43
N LEU A 239 -17.34 1.28 -5.98
CA LEU A 239 -17.99 0.18 -5.26
C LEU A 239 -17.20 -1.13 -5.36
N HIS A 240 -16.27 -1.26 -6.31
CA HIS A 240 -15.37 -2.42 -6.44
C HIS A 240 -13.89 -2.01 -6.39
N PRO A 241 -13.39 -1.51 -5.24
CA PRO A 241 -12.01 -1.06 -5.10
C PRO A 241 -10.96 -2.20 -5.12
N GLY A 242 -11.37 -3.45 -4.90
CA GLY A 242 -10.51 -4.63 -4.92
C GLY A 242 -10.15 -5.08 -6.34
N THR A 243 -11.05 -4.88 -7.29
CA THR A 243 -10.85 -5.21 -8.71
C THR A 243 -10.39 -4.01 -9.52
N LYS A 244 -9.37 -4.19 -10.36
CA LYS A 244 -8.88 -3.13 -11.26
C LYS A 244 -9.78 -3.03 -12.49
N ILE A 245 -10.27 -1.84 -12.81
CA ILE A 245 -10.97 -1.58 -14.07
C ILE A 245 -10.01 -0.85 -15.02
N VAL A 246 -9.65 -1.49 -16.13
CA VAL A 246 -8.59 -0.99 -17.03
C VAL A 246 -9.15 -0.77 -18.43
N PHE A 247 -9.07 0.46 -18.93
CA PHE A 247 -9.42 0.81 -20.29
C PHE A 247 -8.18 0.73 -21.19
N ALA A 248 -7.97 -0.43 -21.80
CA ALA A 248 -6.75 -0.75 -22.54
C ALA A 248 -6.77 -0.27 -24.00
N GLY A 249 -7.86 0.31 -24.49
CA GLY A 249 -7.95 0.90 -25.82
C GLY A 249 -8.37 -0.10 -26.91
N ASN A 250 -7.67 -1.23 -27.05
CA ASN A 250 -8.05 -2.28 -28.01
C ASN A 250 -7.61 -3.68 -27.56
N ARG A 251 -8.05 -4.70 -28.30
CA ARG A 251 -7.75 -6.11 -28.04
C ARG A 251 -6.25 -6.42 -27.87
N LYS A 252 -5.39 -5.89 -28.73
CA LYS A 252 -3.94 -6.16 -28.67
C LYS A 252 -3.32 -5.58 -27.40
N LEU A 253 -3.72 -4.35 -27.05
CA LEU A 253 -3.26 -3.68 -25.84
C LEU A 253 -3.81 -4.32 -24.56
N ALA A 254 -5.06 -4.79 -24.58
CA ALA A 254 -5.66 -5.52 -23.47
C ALA A 254 -4.94 -6.85 -23.20
N ASN A 255 -4.59 -7.59 -24.26
CA ASN A 255 -3.78 -8.80 -24.18
C ASN A 255 -2.39 -8.51 -23.60
N GLU A 256 -1.71 -7.47 -24.10
CA GLU A 256 -0.37 -7.09 -23.60
C GLU A 256 -0.42 -6.65 -22.13
N TRP A 257 -1.41 -5.82 -21.77
CA TRP A 257 -1.59 -5.38 -20.38
C TRP A 257 -1.79 -6.58 -19.45
N THR A 258 -2.63 -7.54 -19.84
CA THR A 258 -2.90 -8.76 -19.07
C THR A 258 -1.65 -9.62 -18.91
N LEU A 259 -0.85 -9.78 -19.98
CA LEU A 259 0.43 -10.48 -19.91
C LEU A 259 1.38 -9.82 -18.90
N ARG A 260 1.54 -8.49 -18.97
CA ARG A 260 2.42 -7.75 -18.04
C ARG A 260 1.91 -7.76 -16.61
N PHE A 261 0.60 -7.74 -16.41
CA PHE A 261 -0.03 -7.86 -15.11
C PHE A 261 0.30 -9.21 -14.47
N PHE A 262 0.10 -10.32 -15.19
CA PHE A 262 0.46 -11.65 -14.69
C PHE A 262 1.97 -11.81 -14.45
N GLN A 263 2.82 -11.32 -15.36
CA GLN A 263 4.28 -11.36 -15.18
C GLN A 263 4.75 -10.54 -13.97
N ALA A 264 4.11 -9.41 -13.68
CA ALA A 264 4.43 -8.60 -12.52
C ALA A 264 4.09 -9.35 -11.23
N ILE A 265 2.91 -9.98 -11.16
CA ILE A 265 2.47 -10.78 -10.01
C ILE A 265 3.45 -11.94 -9.78
N GLU A 266 3.70 -12.76 -10.80
CA GLU A 266 4.63 -13.88 -10.71
C GLU A 266 6.04 -13.43 -10.26
N SER A 267 6.52 -12.30 -10.79
CA SER A 267 7.82 -11.77 -10.36
C SER A 267 7.81 -11.27 -8.92
N HIS A 268 6.72 -10.67 -8.45
CA HIS A 268 6.60 -10.18 -7.08
C HIS A 268 6.65 -11.33 -6.09
N GLU A 269 5.95 -12.42 -6.40
CA GLU A 269 5.94 -13.67 -5.66
C GLU A 269 7.31 -14.33 -5.60
N ARG A 270 8.01 -14.48 -6.74
CA ARG A 270 9.37 -15.05 -6.77
C ARG A 270 10.42 -14.22 -6.01
N ASP A 271 10.20 -12.91 -5.91
CA ASP A 271 11.09 -12.00 -5.17
C ASP A 271 10.78 -11.98 -3.66
N ALA A 272 9.72 -12.65 -3.19
CA ALA A 272 9.45 -12.83 -1.77
C ALA A 272 10.50 -13.77 -1.15
N LEU A 273 11.12 -13.35 -0.04
CA LEU A 273 12.04 -14.20 0.71
C LEU A 273 11.21 -15.14 1.60
N PRO A 274 11.49 -16.45 1.63
CA PRO A 274 10.85 -17.36 2.58
C PRO A 274 11.47 -17.11 3.95
N ASP A 275 10.79 -16.38 4.81
CA ASP A 275 11.00 -16.26 6.27
C ASP A 275 9.82 -15.48 6.89
N ARG A 276 9.48 -15.80 8.15
CA ARG A 276 8.34 -15.37 9.02
C ARG A 276 7.79 -13.93 8.92
N VAL A 277 8.44 -13.02 8.21
CA VAL A 277 7.91 -11.68 7.87
C VAL A 277 6.95 -11.74 6.68
N ALA A 278 7.04 -12.75 5.81
CA ALA A 278 6.13 -12.98 4.68
C ALA A 278 4.73 -13.41 5.17
N GLU A 279 4.66 -14.38 6.11
CA GLU A 279 3.42 -14.77 6.80
C GLU A 279 2.77 -13.56 7.49
N ILE A 280 3.56 -12.65 8.08
CA ILE A 280 3.07 -11.43 8.74
C ILE A 280 2.77 -10.28 7.76
N ALA A 281 3.07 -10.39 6.48
CA ALA A 281 2.72 -9.36 5.48
C ALA A 281 1.50 -9.78 4.63
N GLU A 282 1.34 -11.08 4.36
CA GLU A 282 0.22 -11.63 3.60
C GLU A 282 -1.08 -11.69 4.43
N GLU A 283 -1.02 -11.99 5.72
CA GLU A 283 -2.21 -11.92 6.61
C GLU A 283 -2.61 -10.48 6.99
N TYR A 284 -1.73 -9.49 6.78
CA TYR A 284 -1.83 -8.21 7.51
C TYR A 284 -1.57 -6.96 6.65
N GLY A 285 -1.37 -7.12 5.34
CA GLY A 285 -1.06 -6.06 4.37
C GLY A 285 -2.29 -5.57 3.61
N GLY A 286 -3.05 -4.69 4.24
CA GLY A 286 -3.99 -3.79 3.57
C GLY A 286 -3.85 -2.39 4.15
N PRO A 287 -4.22 -1.32 3.43
CA PRO A 287 -4.50 -0.06 4.10
C PRO A 287 -5.44 -0.37 5.27
N SER A 288 -5.12 0.10 6.48
CA SER A 288 -6.05 -0.05 7.60
C SER A 288 -7.39 0.55 7.15
N PRO A 289 -8.50 -0.21 7.17
CA PRO A 289 -9.81 0.32 6.80
C PRO A 289 -10.21 1.53 7.66
N ASP A 290 -9.53 1.72 8.80
CA ASP A 290 -9.74 2.81 9.74
C ASP A 290 -8.87 4.07 9.45
N PHE A 291 -8.12 4.14 8.33
CA PHE A 291 -7.40 5.37 7.98
C PHE A 291 -8.38 6.47 7.52
N LYS A 292 -8.98 7.17 8.47
CA LYS A 292 -9.77 8.39 8.27
C LYS A 292 -8.87 9.62 8.25
N GLY A 293 -7.90 9.67 7.33
CA GLY A 293 -6.97 10.80 7.28
C GLY A 293 -5.88 10.75 8.36
N GLY A 294 -4.89 11.64 8.25
CA GLY A 294 -3.75 11.66 9.17
C GLY A 294 -4.12 12.27 10.52
N ILE A 295 -3.34 11.97 11.57
CA ILE A 295 -3.61 12.42 12.96
C ILE A 295 -3.70 13.95 13.09
N TYR A 296 -3.09 14.67 12.13
CA TYR A 296 -3.25 16.11 11.98
C TYR A 296 -4.70 16.53 11.71
N TYR A 297 -5.40 15.83 10.83
CA TYR A 297 -6.80 16.08 10.51
C TYR A 297 -7.71 15.66 11.66
N ASP A 298 -7.46 14.51 12.28
CA ASP A 298 -8.25 14.04 13.43
C ASP A 298 -8.18 15.03 14.61
N ILE A 299 -6.98 15.52 14.95
CA ILE A 299 -6.81 16.54 15.99
C ILE A 299 -7.51 17.84 15.58
N ARG A 300 -7.43 18.22 14.31
CA ARG A 300 -8.04 19.45 13.81
C ARG A 300 -9.57 19.38 13.85
N GLU A 301 -10.16 18.29 13.37
CA GLU A 301 -11.60 18.02 13.39
C GLU A 301 -12.10 17.95 14.83
N TYR A 302 -11.41 17.20 15.71
CA TYR A 302 -11.72 17.18 17.14
C TYR A 302 -11.68 18.58 17.76
N ILE A 303 -10.65 19.39 17.45
CA ILE A 303 -10.57 20.76 17.97
C ILE A 303 -11.72 21.63 17.45
N LEU A 304 -12.20 21.44 16.24
CA LEU A 304 -13.27 22.29 15.70
C LEU A 304 -14.64 21.83 16.19
N ASP A 305 -14.90 20.52 16.13
CA ASP A 305 -16.25 19.98 16.18
C ASP A 305 -16.60 19.34 17.53
N GLU A 306 -15.62 18.70 18.20
CA GLU A 306 -15.90 17.85 19.38
C GLU A 306 -15.33 18.41 20.70
N SER A 307 -14.26 19.19 20.65
CA SER A 307 -13.59 19.67 21.85
C SER A 307 -14.37 20.79 22.55
N ARG A 308 -14.04 21.02 23.83
CA ARG A 308 -14.59 22.14 24.59
C ARG A 308 -14.17 23.47 23.98
N ASN A 309 -14.95 24.52 24.25
CA ASN A 309 -14.64 25.87 23.76
C ASN A 309 -13.29 26.39 24.27
N GLU A 310 -12.90 25.99 25.48
CA GLU A 310 -11.58 26.25 26.08
C GLU A 310 -10.93 24.90 26.43
N PHE A 311 -9.68 24.71 26.04
CA PHE A 311 -8.93 23.47 26.25
C PHE A 311 -7.42 23.73 26.37
N ILE A 312 -6.67 22.76 26.89
CA ILE A 312 -5.19 22.79 26.93
C ILE A 312 -4.60 21.71 26.02
N SER A 313 -3.35 21.90 25.59
CA SER A 313 -2.68 20.92 24.72
C SER A 313 -2.49 19.55 25.37
N ALA A 314 -2.48 19.46 26.69
CA ALA A 314 -2.41 18.19 27.41
C ALA A 314 -3.66 17.33 27.20
N GLU A 315 -4.86 17.94 27.15
CA GLU A 315 -6.11 17.23 26.88
C GLU A 315 -6.14 16.62 25.47
N LEU A 316 -5.52 17.30 24.50
CA LEU A 316 -5.33 16.74 23.15
C LEU A 316 -4.37 15.55 23.16
N LYS A 317 -3.39 15.54 24.06
CA LYS A 317 -2.45 14.43 24.20
C LYS A 317 -3.09 13.23 24.90
N ASP A 318 -3.98 13.46 25.86
CA ASP A 318 -4.77 12.39 26.49
C ASP A 318 -5.75 11.76 25.49
N LYS A 319 -6.36 12.58 24.62
CA LYS A 319 -7.28 12.09 23.57
C LYS A 319 -6.56 11.43 22.41
N PHE A 320 -5.38 11.93 22.04
CA PHE A 320 -4.54 11.42 20.96
C PHE A 320 -3.16 11.02 21.51
N PRO A 321 -3.07 9.93 22.28
CA PRO A 321 -1.84 9.51 22.96
C PRO A 321 -0.70 9.24 21.98
N ASP A 322 -1.02 8.76 20.77
CA ASP A 322 -0.04 8.48 19.73
C ASP A 322 0.35 9.70 18.86
N ALA A 323 -0.23 10.88 19.10
CA ALA A 323 0.09 12.09 18.35
C ALA A 323 1.44 12.68 18.76
N PRO A 324 2.42 12.87 17.84
CA PRO A 324 3.66 13.57 18.17
C PRO A 324 3.36 14.99 18.68
N GLU A 325 4.06 15.45 19.73
CA GLU A 325 3.87 16.81 20.28
C GLU A 325 4.02 17.91 19.21
N SER A 326 4.93 17.68 18.25
CA SER A 326 5.15 18.57 17.11
C SER A 326 3.94 18.68 16.19
N THR A 327 3.15 17.61 16.04
CA THR A 327 1.94 17.59 15.24
C THR A 327 0.82 18.35 15.94
N VAL A 328 0.60 18.10 17.24
CA VAL A 328 -0.37 18.85 18.07
C VAL A 328 -0.07 20.35 18.02
N LYS A 329 1.19 20.73 18.27
CA LYS A 329 1.63 22.13 18.25
C LYS A 329 1.38 22.80 16.90
N ARG A 330 1.64 22.08 15.80
CA ARG A 330 1.42 22.59 14.45
C ARG A 330 -0.07 22.79 14.15
N VAL A 331 -0.94 21.83 14.50
CA VAL A 331 -2.40 21.99 14.34
C VAL A 331 -2.89 23.25 15.06
N LEU A 332 -2.43 23.47 16.30
CA LEU A 332 -2.79 24.65 17.08
C LEU A 332 -2.27 25.96 16.44
N GLN A 333 -1.06 25.94 15.89
CA GLN A 333 -0.49 27.11 15.20
C GLN A 333 -1.24 27.42 13.89
N ASP A 334 -1.58 26.39 13.11
CA ASP A 334 -2.29 26.55 11.85
C ASP A 334 -3.73 27.04 12.08
N LEU A 335 -4.47 26.44 13.03
CA LEU A 335 -5.80 26.91 13.44
C LEU A 335 -5.78 28.34 13.98
N LYS A 336 -4.74 28.72 14.72
CA LYS A 336 -4.58 30.10 15.20
C LYS A 336 -4.29 31.07 14.06
N LYS A 337 -3.46 30.67 13.09
CA LYS A 337 -3.14 31.47 11.91
C LYS A 337 -4.38 31.69 11.03
N GLU A 338 -5.25 30.69 10.97
CA GLU A 338 -6.53 30.75 10.26
C GLU A 338 -7.62 31.51 11.03
N GLY A 339 -7.34 31.93 12.27
CA GLY A 339 -8.27 32.70 13.09
C GLY A 339 -9.40 31.88 13.73
N LEU A 340 -9.30 30.54 13.70
CA LEU A 340 -10.32 29.63 14.24
C LEU A 340 -10.16 29.39 15.75
N ILE A 341 -8.94 29.60 16.28
CA ILE A 341 -8.66 29.55 17.72
C ILE A 341 -7.72 30.68 18.13
N THR A 342 -7.74 31.07 19.39
CA THR A 342 -6.78 31.99 20.01
C THR A 342 -6.09 31.33 21.21
N SER A 343 -4.96 31.89 21.64
CA SER A 343 -4.17 31.37 22.77
C SER A 343 -4.07 32.40 23.89
N MET A 344 -4.42 32.02 25.12
CA MET A 344 -4.19 32.81 26.32
C MET A 344 -3.05 32.19 27.17
N GLY A 345 -2.08 33.02 27.55
CA GLY A 345 -0.91 32.63 28.37
C GLY A 345 0.29 32.11 27.56
N ARG A 346 1.43 31.87 28.23
CA ARG A 346 2.69 31.39 27.64
C ARG A 346 3.11 30.02 28.20
N GLY A 347 3.58 29.11 27.34
CA GLY A 347 4.21 27.84 27.72
C GLY A 347 3.26 26.62 27.77
N ARG A 348 3.63 25.57 28.52
CA ARG A 348 2.86 24.30 28.64
C ARG A 348 1.45 24.46 29.24
N LYS A 349 1.15 25.61 29.86
CA LYS A 349 -0.17 25.94 30.44
C LYS A 349 -0.98 26.92 29.56
N SER A 350 -0.55 27.16 28.33
CA SER A 350 -1.31 27.98 27.38
C SER A 350 -2.69 27.36 27.13
N ARG A 351 -3.73 28.16 27.37
CA ARG A 351 -5.11 27.79 27.09
C ARG A 351 -5.47 28.22 25.69
N TRP A 352 -6.16 27.35 24.97
CA TRP A 352 -6.63 27.59 23.61
C TRP A 352 -8.14 27.74 23.63
N ILE A 353 -8.65 28.72 22.89
CA ILE A 353 -10.07 29.09 22.89
C ILE A 353 -10.54 29.15 21.44
N LYS A 354 -11.64 28.48 21.12
CA LYS A 354 -12.26 28.58 19.78
C LYS A 354 -12.86 29.97 19.56
N VAL A 355 -12.71 30.50 18.35
CA VAL A 355 -13.17 31.84 17.95
C VAL A 355 -14.49 31.74 17.20
#